data_AF-A0A837HMM9-F1
#
_entry.id   AF-A0A837HMM9-F1
#
_cell.length_a   1.000
_cell.length_b   1.000
_cell.length_c   1.000
_cell.angle_alpha   90.00
_cell.angle_beta   90.00
_cell.angle_gamma   90.00
#
_symmetry.space_group_name_H-M   'P 1'
#
loop_
_entity.id
_entity.type
_entity.pdbx_description
1 polymer ?
#
loop_
_entity_poly.entity_id
_entity_poly.type
_entity_poly.pdbx_seq_one_letter_code
_entity_poly.pdbx_strand_id
1 'polypeptide(L)'
;MPGRKYYRKRAKRNSLKQRVFFFSILLFTLFTLPFFIQRAQKGNQVGKSQAASTCGNLTYPCQEGLIFFPKDEGKHSDKQAEWWYANFNATSSYGTPVAGAFALVRANDGGGDKGYALLEITNESTKDFFFRVLPGSITSAEGKMNVSFSPDSKTEISSIKFYQDPSAFRYKFLVEGTGIKINLSMSSNKRPLVEGGDGYVPIFPSSPQLESGYYSITSITPSGSLTLPTVPSFTINNALGWIDHQWFNLPSSVSLTSIDPSVLKGNHEWFSIQLDNGVQIVAWQIFKQTSAGLVIGLKNLDIITKEGRQTNYSDFFLTPLTFWTAPDGKIFAKSWRIEKRGVFDFTVETSIPNQYVTSWKTYEGSQSVVSGTYNGYPVKGQGFAEMTLTYPTGSCRNNWEICDSKDNDCDYRVDEICSDPSRPPVCSGSYKSKTEIIANANPPAKMTITGISPVNTSISKFHLAFYNLDNLYGPNNPKPIIFRGAHFVKESSSCTGYTCTIPIYFTDLNYPDGNWSNKYPVNIQVNGYFTTSDGKFSQPEPDCVQNFKVIR
;
A
#
# COMPACT_ATOMS: atom_id res chain seq x y z
N MET A 1 46.03 48.92 15.83
CA MET A 1 47.16 48.36 15.06
C MET A 1 46.67 47.09 14.33
N PRO A 2 47.25 46.75 13.17
CA PRO A 2 46.57 46.64 11.86
C PRO A 2 46.56 45.17 11.33
N GLY A 3 46.04 44.78 10.16
CA GLY A 3 45.49 45.52 9.01
C GLY A 3 45.22 44.63 7.78
N ARG A 4 44.69 45.30 6.74
CA ARG A 4 44.88 45.18 5.26
C ARG A 4 44.97 43.75 4.64
N LYS A 5 44.30 43.48 3.51
CA LYS A 5 44.52 44.14 2.20
C LYS A 5 43.35 43.97 1.22
N TYR A 6 43.04 45.08 0.54
CA TYR A 6 42.39 45.18 -0.76
C TYR A 6 43.32 44.74 -1.91
N TYR A 7 42.76 44.34 -3.06
CA TYR A 7 43.22 44.81 -4.38
C TYR A 7 42.09 44.77 -5.44
N ARG A 8 41.70 45.97 -5.92
CA ARG A 8 41.09 46.20 -7.24
C ARG A 8 42.22 46.41 -8.26
N LYS A 9 42.07 45.93 -9.49
CA LYS A 9 42.74 46.53 -10.66
C LYS A 9 41.71 46.79 -11.76
N ARG A 10 41.85 47.98 -12.36
CA ARG A 10 41.01 48.56 -13.41
C ARG A 10 41.86 48.75 -14.66
N ALA A 11 41.17 48.76 -15.80
CA ALA A 11 41.49 49.43 -17.07
C ALA A 11 42.39 48.73 -18.09
N LYS A 12 41.87 48.58 -19.32
CA LYS A 12 42.19 49.49 -20.46
C LYS A 12 41.16 49.38 -21.59
N ARG A 13 40.81 50.54 -22.16
CA ARG A 13 40.08 50.79 -23.42
C ARG A 13 41.06 50.77 -24.61
N ASN A 14 40.56 50.48 -25.81
CA ASN A 14 40.89 51.05 -27.15
C ASN A 14 39.82 50.47 -28.13
N SER A 15 38.80 51.21 -28.59
CA SER A 15 38.70 52.03 -29.84
C SER A 15 39.19 51.30 -31.10
N LEU A 16 38.48 51.20 -32.24
CA LEU A 16 37.90 52.29 -33.04
C LEU A 16 37.16 51.73 -34.31
N LYS A 17 35.97 52.28 -34.67
CA LYS A 17 35.36 52.50 -36.03
C LYS A 17 35.15 51.28 -36.99
N GLN A 18 34.13 51.17 -37.87
CA GLN A 18 33.27 52.14 -38.56
C GLN A 18 32.03 51.45 -39.22
N ARG A 19 30.96 52.25 -39.37
CA ARG A 19 29.61 52.11 -39.96
C ARG A 19 29.46 51.36 -41.30
N VAL A 20 28.26 50.78 -41.57
CA VAL A 20 27.33 51.11 -42.69
C VAL A 20 25.88 50.61 -42.36
N PHE A 21 24.88 51.46 -42.64
CA PHE A 21 23.40 51.31 -42.54
C PHE A 21 22.81 50.36 -43.63
N PHE A 22 21.57 49.80 -43.62
CA PHE A 22 20.22 50.41 -43.74
C PHE A 22 19.13 49.28 -43.70
N PHE A 23 17.99 49.54 -43.01
CA PHE A 23 16.58 49.07 -43.21
C PHE A 23 16.21 47.57 -42.99
N SER A 24 15.09 47.16 -42.38
CA SER A 24 13.74 47.76 -42.24
C SER A 24 13.01 47.33 -40.95
N ILE A 25 12.13 48.21 -40.50
CA ILE A 25 11.10 48.07 -39.45
C ILE A 25 9.92 47.23 -39.98
N LEU A 26 9.37 46.28 -39.20
CA LEU A 26 7.90 46.12 -39.02
C LEU A 26 7.49 45.13 -37.90
N LEU A 27 6.65 45.65 -37.00
CA LEU A 27 5.54 45.06 -36.24
C LEU A 27 5.72 44.05 -35.06
N PHE A 28 5.57 44.65 -33.88
CA PHE A 28 4.83 44.27 -32.67
C PHE A 28 3.81 43.09 -32.69
N THR A 29 3.98 42.22 -31.67
CA THR A 29 2.98 41.63 -30.74
C THR A 29 1.96 40.55 -31.16
N LEU A 30 1.72 39.67 -30.17
CA LEU A 30 0.59 38.75 -29.91
C LEU A 30 0.73 37.31 -30.45
N PHE A 31 1.20 36.38 -29.60
CA PHE A 31 0.36 35.43 -28.85
C PHE A 31 1.27 34.39 -28.15
N THR A 32 1.33 34.45 -26.82
CA THR A 32 1.71 33.30 -25.99
C THR A 32 0.55 32.30 -26.00
N LEU A 33 0.71 31.17 -26.67
CA LEU A 33 -0.21 30.03 -26.58
C LEU A 33 0.36 28.99 -25.61
N PRO A 34 -0.41 28.49 -24.63
CA PRO A 34 -0.03 27.33 -23.86
C PRO A 34 -0.08 26.09 -24.78
N PHE A 35 0.92 25.23 -24.68
CA PHE A 35 0.95 23.92 -25.33
C PHE A 35 -0.18 23.04 -24.73
N PHE A 36 -1.37 23.10 -25.32
CA PHE A 36 -2.36 22.03 -25.19
C PHE A 36 -1.98 20.94 -26.20
N ILE A 37 -1.54 19.79 -25.68
CA ILE A 37 -1.42 18.56 -26.49
C ILE A 37 -2.84 18.08 -26.76
N GLN A 38 -3.41 18.47 -27.91
CA GLN A 38 -4.59 17.81 -28.45
C GLN A 38 -4.18 16.45 -29.00
N ARG A 39 -4.80 15.39 -28.48
CA ARG A 39 -4.73 14.01 -29.02
C ARG A 39 -5.31 14.04 -30.45
N ALA A 40 -4.44 14.13 -31.45
CA ALA A 40 -4.85 14.07 -32.84
C ALA A 40 -5.24 12.64 -33.19
N GLN A 41 -6.53 12.40 -33.45
CA GLN A 41 -7.00 11.19 -34.11
C GLN A 41 -6.38 11.09 -35.51
N LYS A 42 -5.29 10.34 -35.65
CA LYS A 42 -4.80 9.86 -36.95
C LYS A 42 -5.56 8.59 -37.33
N GLY A 43 -6.75 8.76 -37.89
CA GLY A 43 -7.40 7.73 -38.69
C GLY A 43 -6.85 7.78 -40.11
N ASN A 44 -5.88 6.92 -40.44
CA ASN A 44 -5.55 6.63 -41.83
C ASN A 44 -6.12 5.26 -42.20
N GLN A 45 -6.73 5.22 -43.39
CA GLN A 45 -7.55 4.11 -43.88
C GLN A 45 -6.81 2.76 -43.85
N VAL A 46 -7.36 1.84 -43.07
CA VAL A 46 -7.15 0.39 -43.19
C VAL A 46 -8.55 -0.22 -43.27
N GLY A 47 -8.72 -1.21 -44.17
CA GLY A 47 -10.01 -1.78 -44.56
C GLY A 47 -10.91 -2.13 -43.39
N LYS A 48 -12.24 -2.06 -43.61
CA LYS A 48 -13.32 -2.30 -42.64
C LYS A 48 -13.03 -3.49 -41.69
N SER A 49 -12.32 -3.26 -40.59
CA SER A 49 -12.40 -4.12 -39.42
C SER A 49 -13.73 -3.78 -38.75
N GLN A 50 -14.51 -4.79 -38.41
CA GLN A 50 -15.62 -4.59 -37.48
C GLN A 50 -15.03 -3.92 -36.24
N ALA A 51 -15.54 -2.74 -35.87
CA ALA A 51 -15.19 -2.13 -34.59
C ALA A 51 -15.48 -3.17 -33.50
N ALA A 52 -14.46 -3.57 -32.75
CA ALA A 52 -14.63 -4.58 -31.72
C ALA A 52 -15.68 -4.09 -30.72
N SER A 53 -16.64 -4.93 -30.38
CA SER A 53 -17.62 -4.63 -29.34
C SER A 53 -16.92 -4.55 -27.98
N THR A 54 -17.45 -3.73 -27.07
CA THR A 54 -17.03 -3.74 -25.66
C THR A 54 -17.07 -5.15 -25.08
N CYS A 55 -16.19 -5.48 -24.14
CA CYS A 55 -16.07 -6.82 -23.56
C CYS A 55 -17.22 -7.22 -22.62
N GLY A 56 -18.35 -6.50 -22.62
CA GLY A 56 -19.51 -6.75 -21.75
C GLY A 56 -20.16 -8.12 -21.92
N ASN A 57 -20.08 -8.73 -23.10
CA ASN A 57 -20.60 -10.09 -23.35
C ASN A 57 -19.58 -11.20 -23.05
N LEU A 58 -18.35 -10.85 -22.67
CA LEU A 58 -17.27 -11.81 -22.33
C LEU A 58 -17.01 -12.82 -23.46
N THR A 59 -16.93 -12.33 -24.69
CA THR A 59 -16.61 -13.13 -25.88
C THR A 59 -15.50 -12.44 -26.66
N TYR A 60 -14.58 -13.23 -27.19
CA TYR A 60 -13.57 -12.72 -28.11
C TYR A 60 -14.06 -12.68 -29.57
N PRO A 61 -13.53 -11.76 -30.40
CA PRO A 61 -12.69 -10.63 -30.01
C PRO A 61 -13.52 -9.51 -29.36
N CYS A 62 -12.92 -8.77 -28.43
CA CYS A 62 -13.54 -7.59 -27.82
C CYS A 62 -12.50 -6.52 -27.50
N GLN A 63 -12.94 -5.32 -27.12
CA GLN A 63 -12.04 -4.20 -26.83
C GLN A 63 -12.54 -3.40 -25.63
N GLU A 64 -11.62 -2.94 -24.79
CA GLU A 64 -11.87 -1.93 -23.75
C GLU A 64 -10.82 -0.83 -23.90
N GLY A 65 -11.26 0.42 -24.05
CA GLY A 65 -10.34 1.51 -24.39
C GLY A 65 -9.54 1.22 -25.66
N LEU A 66 -8.22 1.21 -25.54
CA LEU A 66 -7.25 0.90 -26.59
C LEU A 66 -6.70 -0.54 -26.50
N ILE A 67 -7.22 -1.36 -25.59
CA ILE A 67 -6.78 -2.75 -25.36
C ILE A 67 -7.70 -3.73 -26.08
N PHE A 68 -7.13 -4.61 -26.88
CA PHE A 68 -7.81 -5.57 -27.75
C PHE A 68 -7.63 -7.00 -27.24
N PHE A 69 -8.73 -7.71 -27.01
CA PHE A 69 -8.72 -9.06 -26.48
C PHE A 69 -9.12 -10.08 -27.56
N PRO A 70 -8.43 -11.24 -27.67
CA PRO A 70 -7.37 -11.73 -26.78
C PRO A 70 -5.97 -11.24 -27.16
N LYS A 71 -5.86 -10.38 -28.17
CA LYS A 71 -4.58 -9.96 -28.77
C LYS A 71 -3.57 -9.52 -27.71
N ASP A 72 -3.99 -8.60 -26.84
CA ASP A 72 -3.17 -7.97 -25.80
C ASP A 72 -3.18 -8.76 -24.47
N GLU A 73 -3.75 -9.97 -24.44
CA GLU A 73 -3.50 -10.93 -23.35
C GLU A 73 -2.19 -11.69 -23.55
N GLY A 74 -1.70 -11.75 -24.80
CA GLY A 74 -0.41 -12.34 -25.11
C GLY A 74 0.74 -11.36 -24.94
N LYS A 75 1.95 -11.88 -25.19
CA LYS A 75 3.19 -11.09 -25.16
C LYS A 75 3.15 -9.92 -26.14
N HIS A 76 3.71 -8.80 -25.69
CA HIS A 76 4.07 -7.65 -26.51
C HIS A 76 5.57 -7.66 -26.84
N SER A 77 5.95 -8.29 -27.97
CA SER A 77 7.36 -8.51 -28.34
C SER A 77 8.16 -7.23 -28.58
N ASP A 78 7.50 -6.11 -28.86
CA ASP A 78 8.11 -4.79 -29.04
C ASP A 78 8.38 -4.07 -27.71
N LYS A 79 8.08 -4.71 -26.57
CA LYS A 79 8.21 -4.13 -25.23
C LYS A 79 9.37 -4.75 -24.46
N GLN A 80 10.09 -3.88 -23.76
CA GLN A 80 11.26 -4.24 -22.96
C GLN A 80 10.90 -4.93 -21.64
N ALA A 81 9.74 -4.61 -21.04
CA ALA A 81 9.28 -5.23 -19.79
C ALA A 81 7.79 -5.60 -19.86
N GLU A 82 7.42 -6.70 -19.22
CA GLU A 82 6.03 -7.19 -19.18
C GLU A 82 5.76 -8.00 -17.92
N TRP A 83 4.57 -7.85 -17.33
CA TRP A 83 4.20 -8.37 -16.02
C TRP A 83 2.86 -9.11 -16.12
N TRP A 84 2.84 -10.38 -15.73
CA TRP A 84 1.60 -11.11 -15.44
C TRP A 84 1.54 -11.32 -13.93
N TYR A 85 0.72 -10.53 -13.25
CA TYR A 85 0.64 -10.51 -11.80
C TYR A 85 -0.77 -10.88 -11.37
N ALA A 86 -0.90 -11.78 -10.41
CA ALA A 86 -2.20 -12.12 -9.85
C ALA A 86 -2.12 -12.26 -8.34
N ASN A 87 -3.21 -11.91 -7.68
CA ASN A 87 -3.38 -12.10 -6.26
C ASN A 87 -4.78 -12.63 -5.94
N PHE A 88 -4.94 -13.26 -4.79
CA PHE A 88 -6.23 -13.74 -4.31
C PHE A 88 -6.29 -13.90 -2.80
N ASN A 89 -7.51 -13.82 -2.29
CA ASN A 89 -7.90 -14.21 -0.95
C ASN A 89 -8.88 -15.38 -1.06
N ALA A 90 -8.75 -16.40 -0.21
CA ALA A 90 -9.59 -17.59 -0.27
C ALA A 90 -9.76 -18.26 1.11
N THR A 91 -10.61 -19.29 1.15
CA THR A 91 -10.71 -20.21 2.28
C THR A 91 -10.18 -21.58 1.85
N SER A 92 -9.40 -22.22 2.71
CA SER A 92 -8.93 -23.59 2.48
C SER A 92 -10.01 -24.63 2.78
N SER A 93 -9.83 -25.86 2.33
CA SER A 93 -10.67 -27.01 2.69
C SER A 93 -10.71 -27.29 4.20
N TYR A 94 -9.77 -26.75 4.96
CA TYR A 94 -9.72 -26.86 6.42
C TYR A 94 -10.40 -25.66 7.12
N GLY A 95 -11.02 -24.74 6.37
CA GLY A 95 -11.65 -23.53 6.90
C GLY A 95 -10.67 -22.40 7.24
N THR A 96 -9.40 -22.55 6.89
CA THR A 96 -8.35 -21.55 7.15
C THR A 96 -8.39 -20.47 6.08
N PRO A 97 -8.42 -19.17 6.43
CA PRO A 97 -8.23 -18.12 5.44
C PRO A 97 -6.79 -18.17 4.91
N VAL A 98 -6.66 -18.07 3.60
CA VAL A 98 -5.38 -18.08 2.89
C VAL A 98 -5.38 -16.96 1.88
N ALA A 99 -4.19 -16.45 1.59
CA ALA A 99 -3.98 -15.51 0.51
C ALA A 99 -2.81 -15.96 -0.35
N GLY A 100 -2.78 -15.52 -1.60
CA GLY A 100 -1.67 -15.79 -2.49
C GLY A 100 -1.46 -14.68 -3.48
N ALA A 101 -0.20 -14.52 -3.89
CA ALA A 101 0.19 -13.66 -4.99
C ALA A 101 1.23 -14.38 -5.84
N PHE A 102 1.21 -14.13 -7.13
CA PHE A 102 2.21 -14.66 -8.04
C PHE A 102 2.43 -13.71 -9.21
N ALA A 103 3.70 -13.50 -9.56
CA ALA A 103 4.09 -12.64 -10.67
C ALA A 103 5.03 -13.37 -11.61
N LEU A 104 4.87 -13.19 -12.91
CA LEU A 104 5.87 -13.49 -13.93
C LEU A 104 6.29 -12.17 -14.56
N VAL A 105 7.55 -11.80 -14.36
CA VAL A 105 8.11 -10.53 -14.86
C VAL A 105 9.11 -10.84 -15.94
N ARG A 106 8.79 -10.46 -17.18
CA ARG A 106 9.68 -10.59 -18.34
C ARG A 106 10.46 -9.31 -18.54
N ALA A 107 11.74 -9.47 -18.84
CA ALA A 107 12.57 -8.45 -19.46
C ALA A 107 13.15 -8.97 -20.78
N ASN A 108 13.16 -8.12 -21.79
CA ASN A 108 13.76 -8.37 -23.09
C ASN A 108 14.94 -7.41 -23.29
N ASP A 109 16.15 -7.92 -23.12
CA ASP A 109 17.41 -7.19 -23.27
C ASP A 109 17.99 -7.28 -24.70
N GLY A 110 17.25 -7.86 -25.65
CA GLY A 110 17.70 -8.15 -27.01
C GLY A 110 18.44 -9.47 -27.18
N GLY A 111 18.79 -10.17 -26.08
CA GLY A 111 19.38 -11.51 -26.06
C GLY A 111 18.37 -12.66 -25.87
N GLY A 112 17.10 -12.33 -25.62
CA GLY A 112 16.01 -13.27 -25.39
C GLY A 112 15.14 -12.88 -24.19
N ASP A 113 14.09 -13.66 -23.93
CA ASP A 113 13.16 -13.40 -22.82
C ASP A 113 13.69 -14.02 -21.51
N LYS A 114 14.21 -13.17 -20.64
CA LYS A 114 14.61 -13.50 -19.26
C LYS A 114 13.62 -12.89 -18.27
N GLY A 115 13.70 -13.28 -17.01
CA GLY A 115 12.78 -12.74 -16.03
C GLY A 115 12.86 -13.33 -14.65
N TYR A 116 11.84 -13.00 -13.86
CA TYR A 116 11.64 -13.54 -12.53
C TYR A 116 10.24 -14.11 -12.37
N ALA A 117 10.14 -15.11 -11.52
CA ALA A 117 8.89 -15.54 -10.94
C ALA A 117 8.83 -15.21 -9.46
N LEU A 118 7.68 -14.70 -9.03
CA LEU A 118 7.32 -14.51 -7.64
C LEU A 118 6.18 -15.45 -7.32
N LEU A 119 6.27 -16.09 -6.15
CA LEU A 119 5.21 -16.94 -5.63
C LEU A 119 5.11 -16.73 -4.14
N GLU A 120 3.93 -16.37 -3.68
CA GLU A 120 3.63 -16.04 -2.29
C GLU A 120 2.34 -16.73 -1.88
N ILE A 121 2.36 -17.35 -0.70
CA ILE A 121 1.17 -17.91 -0.06
C ILE A 121 1.24 -17.60 1.43
N THR A 122 0.16 -17.05 1.96
CA THR A 122 0.06 -16.69 3.37
C THR A 122 -1.05 -17.48 4.04
N ASN A 123 -0.73 -18.09 5.18
CA ASN A 123 -1.73 -18.63 6.10
C ASN A 123 -2.13 -17.55 7.09
N GLU A 124 -3.39 -17.11 7.02
CA GLU A 124 -3.85 -15.98 7.83
C GLU A 124 -4.04 -16.30 9.30
N SER A 125 -4.29 -17.57 9.62
CA SER A 125 -4.51 -17.99 11.01
C SER A 125 -3.20 -18.10 11.78
N THR A 126 -2.16 -18.64 11.14
CA THR A 126 -0.84 -18.79 11.76
C THR A 126 0.09 -17.61 11.50
N LYS A 127 -0.26 -16.75 10.55
CA LYS A 127 0.57 -15.64 10.06
C LYS A 127 1.87 -16.12 9.38
N ASP A 128 1.88 -17.37 8.92
CA ASP A 128 2.99 -17.92 8.15
C ASP A 128 2.97 -17.39 6.73
N PHE A 129 4.09 -16.80 6.32
CA PHE A 129 4.29 -16.24 4.98
C PHE A 129 5.33 -17.07 4.21
N PHE A 130 4.87 -17.84 3.23
CA PHE A 130 5.72 -18.56 2.29
C PHE A 130 5.94 -17.69 1.05
N PHE A 131 7.19 -17.45 0.66
CA PHE A 131 7.49 -16.75 -0.59
C PHE A 131 8.69 -17.34 -1.32
N ARG A 132 8.72 -17.17 -2.65
CA ARG A 132 9.85 -17.48 -3.54
C ARG A 132 10.01 -16.39 -4.58
N VAL A 133 11.27 -16.10 -4.88
CA VAL A 133 11.70 -15.20 -5.95
C VAL A 133 12.75 -15.94 -6.74
N LEU A 134 12.47 -16.23 -8.00
CA LEU A 134 13.29 -17.09 -8.83
C LEU A 134 13.69 -16.36 -10.11
N PRO A 135 14.99 -16.16 -10.40
CA PRO A 135 15.44 -15.79 -11.73
C PRO A 135 15.30 -16.98 -12.69
N GLY A 136 15.00 -16.70 -13.94
CA GLY A 136 14.82 -17.76 -14.92
C GLY A 136 14.58 -17.25 -16.34
N SER A 137 14.19 -18.21 -17.18
CA SER A 137 13.83 -17.98 -18.57
C SER A 137 12.30 -18.00 -18.71
N ILE A 138 11.77 -17.05 -19.48
CA ILE A 138 10.34 -16.93 -19.77
C ILE A 138 10.09 -17.25 -21.24
N THR A 139 9.05 -18.02 -21.51
CA THR A 139 8.51 -18.21 -22.86
C THR A 139 7.06 -17.77 -22.85
N SER A 140 6.65 -17.01 -23.87
CA SER A 140 5.29 -16.47 -23.97
C SER A 140 4.86 -16.34 -25.43
N ALA A 141 3.57 -16.57 -25.68
CA ALA A 141 2.96 -16.44 -27.01
C ALA A 141 2.32 -15.06 -27.21
N GLU A 142 2.34 -14.55 -28.43
CA GLU A 142 1.52 -13.40 -28.82
C GLU A 142 0.05 -13.82 -28.97
N GLY A 143 -0.87 -12.87 -28.79
CA GLY A 143 -2.30 -13.06 -29.12
C GLY A 143 -3.13 -13.86 -28.11
N LYS A 144 -2.52 -14.38 -27.03
CA LYS A 144 -3.18 -15.07 -25.91
C LYS A 144 -2.24 -15.17 -24.72
N MET A 145 -2.79 -15.16 -23.51
CA MET A 145 -1.98 -15.42 -22.31
C MET A 145 -1.54 -16.88 -22.33
N ASN A 146 -0.25 -17.12 -22.58
CA ASN A 146 0.34 -18.45 -22.52
C ASN A 146 1.81 -18.30 -22.18
N VAL A 147 2.08 -18.22 -20.89
CA VAL A 147 3.38 -17.91 -20.31
C VAL A 147 3.89 -19.14 -19.57
N SER A 148 5.15 -19.49 -19.78
CA SER A 148 5.84 -20.54 -19.05
C SER A 148 7.19 -20.01 -18.56
N PHE A 149 7.51 -20.30 -17.30
CA PHE A 149 8.74 -19.90 -16.63
C PHE A 149 9.49 -21.15 -16.16
N SER A 150 10.80 -21.14 -16.40
CA SER A 150 11.74 -22.17 -15.93
C SER A 150 12.87 -21.49 -15.15
N PRO A 151 13.11 -21.86 -13.88
CA PRO A 151 14.21 -21.31 -13.10
C PRO A 151 15.58 -21.62 -13.73
N ASP A 152 16.53 -20.69 -13.61
CA ASP A 152 17.88 -20.88 -14.17
C ASP A 152 18.72 -21.91 -13.38
N SER A 153 18.38 -22.12 -12.10
CA SER A 153 19.06 -23.08 -11.21
C SER A 153 18.12 -24.18 -10.74
N LYS A 154 18.68 -25.29 -10.26
CA LYS A 154 17.89 -26.35 -9.63
C LYS A 154 17.31 -25.83 -8.31
N THR A 155 16.01 -25.59 -8.30
CA THR A 155 15.23 -25.25 -7.10
C THR A 155 14.15 -26.31 -6.88
N GLU A 156 13.42 -26.22 -5.78
CA GLU A 156 12.25 -27.06 -5.54
C GLU A 156 11.15 -26.81 -6.58
N ILE A 157 11.04 -25.61 -7.12
CA ILE A 157 10.13 -25.30 -8.24
C ILE A 157 10.85 -25.65 -9.54
N SER A 158 10.17 -26.40 -10.40
CA SER A 158 10.71 -26.83 -11.70
C SER A 158 10.07 -26.10 -12.88
N SER A 159 8.81 -25.67 -12.75
CA SER A 159 8.07 -25.00 -13.81
C SER A 159 6.92 -24.20 -13.22
N ILE A 160 6.66 -23.03 -13.80
CA ILE A 160 5.44 -22.23 -13.58
C ILE A 160 4.79 -21.97 -14.93
N LYS A 161 3.47 -22.11 -15.03
CA LYS A 161 2.73 -21.85 -16.27
C LYS A 161 1.46 -21.06 -15.97
N PHE A 162 1.19 -20.07 -16.80
CA PHE A 162 -0.03 -19.27 -16.76
C PHE A 162 -0.61 -19.19 -18.16
N TYR A 163 -1.74 -19.86 -18.40
CA TYR A 163 -2.31 -19.93 -19.74
C TYR A 163 -3.82 -19.80 -19.76
N GLN A 164 -4.30 -19.21 -20.84
CA GLN A 164 -5.68 -18.91 -21.17
C GLN A 164 -6.39 -20.15 -21.74
N ASP A 165 -7.63 -20.34 -21.33
CA ASP A 165 -8.61 -21.24 -21.94
C ASP A 165 -9.25 -20.57 -23.18
N PRO A 166 -9.79 -21.30 -24.17
CA PRO A 166 -10.45 -20.68 -25.33
C PRO A 166 -11.60 -19.72 -24.97
N SER A 167 -12.26 -19.92 -23.84
CA SER A 167 -13.32 -19.04 -23.35
C SER A 167 -12.74 -17.75 -22.76
N ALA A 168 -13.42 -16.63 -22.95
CA ALA A 168 -12.87 -15.34 -22.52
C ALA A 168 -12.68 -15.24 -21.01
N PHE A 169 -11.52 -14.67 -20.62
CA PHE A 169 -11.16 -14.37 -19.23
C PHE A 169 -11.21 -15.60 -18.31
N ARG A 170 -10.79 -16.74 -18.86
CA ARG A 170 -10.62 -18.03 -18.17
C ARG A 170 -9.16 -18.46 -18.29
N TYR A 171 -8.55 -18.83 -17.17
CA TYR A 171 -7.13 -19.13 -17.09
C TYR A 171 -6.83 -20.34 -16.21
N LYS A 172 -5.63 -20.88 -16.38
CA LYS A 172 -5.02 -21.91 -15.55
C LYS A 172 -3.66 -21.42 -15.07
N PHE A 173 -3.42 -21.54 -13.77
CA PHE A 173 -2.12 -21.28 -13.17
C PHE A 173 -1.58 -22.58 -12.56
N LEU A 174 -0.41 -23.00 -13.02
CA LEU A 174 0.23 -24.24 -12.63
C LEU A 174 1.63 -23.98 -12.08
N VAL A 175 1.97 -24.61 -10.96
CA VAL A 175 3.33 -24.70 -10.42
C VAL A 175 3.63 -26.18 -10.20
N GLU A 176 4.78 -26.64 -10.68
CA GLU A 176 5.25 -28.01 -10.50
C GLU A 176 6.64 -28.00 -9.85
N GLY A 177 6.84 -28.87 -8.86
CA GLY A 177 8.09 -28.95 -8.11
C GLY A 177 8.14 -30.07 -7.09
N THR A 178 9.31 -30.25 -6.47
CA THR A 178 9.51 -31.23 -5.40
C THR A 178 8.88 -30.73 -4.11
N GLY A 179 7.80 -31.36 -3.67
CA GLY A 179 7.07 -30.95 -2.47
C GLY A 179 6.23 -29.67 -2.63
N ILE A 180 6.15 -29.11 -3.85
CA ILE A 180 5.32 -27.95 -4.17
C ILE A 180 4.53 -28.19 -5.46
N LYS A 181 3.22 -27.98 -5.41
CA LYS A 181 2.33 -28.11 -6.56
C LYS A 181 1.16 -27.15 -6.39
N ILE A 182 0.91 -26.32 -7.40
CA ILE A 182 -0.26 -25.43 -7.43
C ILE A 182 -0.99 -25.70 -8.74
N ASN A 183 -2.30 -25.89 -8.67
CA ASN A 183 -3.14 -26.06 -9.85
C ASN A 183 -4.44 -25.29 -9.62
N LEU A 184 -4.53 -24.10 -10.22
CA LEU A 184 -5.66 -23.21 -10.09
C LEU A 184 -6.37 -23.01 -11.42
N SER A 185 -7.69 -23.03 -11.36
CA SER A 185 -8.58 -22.51 -12.39
C SER A 185 -9.04 -21.13 -11.98
N MET A 186 -8.94 -20.16 -12.87
CA MET A 186 -9.24 -18.76 -12.59
C MET A 186 -10.20 -18.24 -13.65
N SER A 187 -11.23 -17.52 -13.24
CA SER A 187 -12.32 -17.16 -14.14
C SER A 187 -12.95 -15.86 -13.69
N SER A 188 -13.12 -14.89 -14.61
CA SER A 188 -13.88 -13.67 -14.32
C SER A 188 -15.12 -13.58 -15.20
N ASN A 189 -16.21 -13.06 -14.61
CA ASN A 189 -17.43 -12.72 -15.34
C ASN A 189 -17.62 -11.20 -15.45
N LYS A 190 -16.53 -10.44 -15.35
CA LYS A 190 -16.53 -9.00 -15.57
C LYS A 190 -15.67 -8.67 -16.78
N ARG A 191 -16.07 -7.60 -17.47
CA ARG A 191 -15.22 -7.00 -18.49
C ARG A 191 -13.92 -6.46 -17.84
N PRO A 192 -12.79 -6.45 -18.56
CA PRO A 192 -11.54 -5.89 -18.06
C PRO A 192 -11.68 -4.44 -17.60
N LEU A 193 -10.95 -4.07 -16.55
CA LEU A 193 -10.74 -2.68 -16.13
C LEU A 193 -9.45 -2.20 -16.78
N VAL A 194 -9.52 -1.17 -17.62
CA VAL A 194 -8.32 -0.62 -18.26
C VAL A 194 -7.77 0.56 -17.46
N GLU A 195 -6.47 0.64 -17.25
CA GLU A 195 -5.85 1.71 -16.46
C GLU A 195 -5.74 3.01 -17.27
N GLY A 196 -5.72 4.16 -16.59
CA GLY A 196 -5.67 5.48 -17.22
C GLY A 196 -6.97 5.88 -17.96
N GLY A 197 -8.05 5.11 -17.79
CA GLY A 197 -9.32 5.31 -18.48
C GLY A 197 -9.42 4.70 -19.89
N ASP A 198 -8.29 4.36 -20.52
CA ASP A 198 -8.25 3.79 -21.87
C ASP A 198 -7.22 2.68 -22.08
N GLY A 199 -6.47 2.30 -21.04
CA GLY A 199 -5.49 1.21 -21.06
C GLY A 199 -4.05 1.66 -21.18
N TYR A 200 -3.76 2.96 -21.27
CA TYR A 200 -2.40 3.48 -21.27
C TYR A 200 -2.20 4.54 -20.19
N VAL A 201 -1.15 4.37 -19.40
CA VAL A 201 -0.84 5.30 -18.29
C VAL A 201 0.67 5.49 -18.13
N PRO A 202 1.16 6.72 -17.89
CA PRO A 202 2.57 6.94 -17.60
C PRO A 202 2.94 6.30 -16.25
N ILE A 203 4.09 5.62 -16.20
CA ILE A 203 4.60 4.98 -14.96
C ILE A 203 6.00 5.45 -14.58
N PHE A 204 6.62 6.33 -15.38
CA PHE A 204 7.94 6.90 -15.10
C PHE A 204 7.84 8.42 -14.91
N PRO A 205 7.86 8.94 -13.66
CA PRO A 205 7.75 10.39 -13.42
C PRO A 205 8.83 11.24 -14.12
N SER A 206 10.00 10.68 -14.40
CA SER A 206 11.08 11.35 -15.15
C SER A 206 10.95 11.24 -16.67
N SER A 207 10.08 10.36 -17.16
CA SER A 207 9.90 10.06 -18.58
C SER A 207 8.41 9.80 -18.89
N PRO A 208 7.49 10.75 -18.62
CA PRO A 208 6.05 10.53 -18.72
C PRO A 208 5.55 10.22 -20.13
N GLN A 209 6.35 10.44 -21.17
CA GLN A 209 6.08 10.01 -22.53
C GLN A 209 6.17 8.49 -22.73
N LEU A 210 6.76 7.76 -21.77
CA LEU A 210 6.78 6.30 -21.74
C LEU A 210 5.57 5.81 -20.97
N GLU A 211 4.54 5.43 -21.72
CA GLU A 211 3.32 4.86 -21.18
C GLU A 211 3.41 3.34 -21.09
N SER A 212 2.77 2.81 -20.07
CA SER A 212 2.49 1.39 -19.93
C SER A 212 1.13 1.08 -20.50
N GLY A 213 1.06 0.03 -21.32
CA GLY A 213 -0.22 -0.63 -21.57
C GLY A 213 -0.57 -1.46 -20.33
N TYR A 214 -1.80 -1.31 -19.82
CA TYR A 214 -2.15 -1.83 -18.51
C TYR A 214 -3.66 -2.04 -18.38
N TYR A 215 -4.05 -3.27 -18.02
CA TYR A 215 -5.40 -3.61 -17.63
C TYR A 215 -5.41 -4.65 -16.51
N SER A 216 -6.59 -4.76 -15.88
CA SER A 216 -6.87 -5.71 -14.83
C SER A 216 -8.08 -6.57 -15.17
N ILE A 217 -7.96 -7.88 -14.93
CA ILE A 217 -9.11 -8.79 -14.84
C ILE A 217 -9.53 -8.90 -13.38
N THR A 218 -10.64 -8.24 -13.06
CA THR A 218 -11.16 -8.09 -11.70
C THR A 218 -12.17 -9.18 -11.36
N SER A 219 -12.49 -9.37 -10.07
CA SER A 219 -13.46 -10.38 -9.61
C SER A 219 -13.18 -11.78 -10.16
N ILE A 220 -11.90 -12.15 -10.24
CA ILE A 220 -11.48 -13.52 -10.58
C ILE A 220 -11.90 -14.44 -9.43
N THR A 221 -12.36 -15.64 -9.75
CA THR A 221 -12.69 -16.68 -8.75
C THR A 221 -11.73 -17.87 -8.88
N PRO A 222 -10.59 -17.86 -8.18
CA PRO A 222 -9.67 -19.00 -8.17
C PRO A 222 -10.29 -20.23 -7.51
N SER A 223 -10.01 -21.42 -8.05
CA SER A 223 -10.37 -22.69 -7.42
C SER A 223 -9.37 -23.76 -7.83
N GLY A 224 -9.04 -24.65 -6.90
CA GLY A 224 -8.08 -25.71 -7.17
C GLY A 224 -7.32 -26.14 -5.93
N SER A 225 -6.13 -26.70 -6.14
CA SER A 225 -5.32 -27.30 -5.08
C SER A 225 -3.95 -26.68 -4.95
N LEU A 226 -3.47 -26.62 -3.70
CA LEU A 226 -2.13 -26.19 -3.34
C LEU A 226 -1.48 -27.24 -2.46
N THR A 227 -0.20 -27.48 -2.72
CA THR A 227 0.74 -28.26 -1.93
C THR A 227 1.98 -27.39 -1.77
N LEU A 228 2.42 -27.16 -0.53
CA LEU A 228 3.67 -26.45 -0.24
C LEU A 228 4.58 -27.36 0.60
N PRO A 229 5.90 -27.09 0.67
CA PRO A 229 6.85 -28.05 1.23
C PRO A 229 6.58 -28.48 2.68
N THR A 230 5.98 -27.61 3.48
CA THR A 230 5.80 -27.80 4.93
C THR A 230 4.35 -27.89 5.38
N VAL A 231 3.38 -27.81 4.47
CA VAL A 231 1.94 -27.91 4.82
C VAL A 231 1.25 -29.03 4.03
N PRO A 232 0.29 -29.75 4.65
CA PRO A 232 -0.54 -30.71 3.94
C PRO A 232 -1.25 -30.06 2.75
N SER A 233 -1.44 -30.82 1.68
CA SER A 233 -2.21 -30.36 0.54
C SER A 233 -3.62 -29.92 0.96
N PHE A 234 -4.10 -28.83 0.36
CA PHE A 234 -5.43 -28.31 0.57
C PHE A 234 -6.04 -27.82 -0.74
N THR A 235 -7.36 -27.74 -0.80
CA THR A 235 -8.06 -27.04 -1.86
C THR A 235 -8.49 -25.65 -1.40
N ILE A 236 -8.67 -24.73 -2.33
CA ILE A 236 -9.25 -23.41 -2.04
C ILE A 236 -10.62 -23.25 -2.67
N ASN A 237 -11.52 -22.61 -1.93
CA ASN A 237 -12.85 -22.21 -2.35
C ASN A 237 -13.18 -20.80 -1.83
N ASN A 238 -14.35 -20.28 -2.20
CA ASN A 238 -14.81 -18.93 -1.82
C ASN A 238 -13.74 -17.85 -2.06
N ALA A 239 -13.02 -17.99 -3.17
CA ALA A 239 -11.88 -17.15 -3.46
C ALA A 239 -12.29 -15.94 -4.29
N LEU A 240 -11.63 -14.83 -4.03
CA LEU A 240 -11.72 -13.60 -4.79
C LEU A 240 -10.30 -13.15 -5.14
N GLY A 241 -10.05 -12.91 -6.42
CA GLY A 241 -8.74 -12.58 -6.93
C GLY A 241 -8.76 -11.51 -7.99
N TRP A 242 -7.56 -11.17 -8.42
CA TRP A 242 -7.25 -10.08 -9.32
C TRP A 242 -6.10 -10.52 -10.21
N ILE A 243 -6.13 -10.15 -11.50
CA ILE A 243 -5.00 -10.33 -12.41
C ILE A 243 -4.71 -8.98 -13.04
N ASP A 244 -3.45 -8.57 -13.01
CA ASP A 244 -2.90 -7.47 -13.77
C ASP A 244 -2.03 -7.98 -14.91
N HIS A 245 -2.13 -7.29 -16.04
CA HIS A 245 -1.24 -7.48 -17.16
C HIS A 245 -0.73 -6.11 -17.63
N GLN A 246 0.59 -5.95 -17.61
CA GLN A 246 1.24 -4.66 -17.83
C GLN A 246 2.46 -4.81 -18.74
N TRP A 247 2.64 -3.91 -19.72
CA TRP A 247 3.80 -3.90 -20.62
C TRP A 247 4.29 -2.50 -20.96
N PHE A 248 5.61 -2.31 -21.03
CA PHE A 248 6.20 -0.99 -21.24
C PHE A 248 7.64 -1.04 -21.78
N ASN A 249 8.07 0.12 -22.28
CA ASN A 249 9.47 0.39 -22.57
C ASN A 249 10.12 1.12 -21.39
N LEU A 250 11.40 0.87 -21.20
CA LEU A 250 12.16 1.43 -20.09
C LEU A 250 12.82 2.75 -20.51
N PRO A 251 12.99 3.70 -19.57
CA PRO A 251 13.82 4.87 -19.81
C PRO A 251 15.22 4.47 -20.27
N SER A 252 15.86 5.26 -21.14
CA SER A 252 17.22 4.98 -21.62
C SER A 252 18.29 4.95 -20.52
N SER A 253 17.97 5.47 -19.32
CA SER A 253 18.81 5.40 -18.13
C SER A 253 18.78 4.05 -17.41
N VAL A 254 17.89 3.14 -17.83
CA VAL A 254 17.73 1.81 -17.25
C VAL A 254 18.44 0.78 -18.14
N SER A 255 19.39 0.05 -17.56
CA SER A 255 20.02 -1.09 -18.24
C SER A 255 19.36 -2.40 -17.82
N LEU A 256 18.92 -3.19 -18.81
CA LEU A 256 18.34 -4.52 -18.59
C LEU A 256 19.37 -5.64 -18.37
N THR A 257 20.66 -5.35 -18.58
CA THR A 257 21.75 -6.34 -18.46
C THR A 257 21.88 -6.94 -17.06
N SER A 258 21.28 -6.29 -16.07
CA SER A 258 20.94 -6.88 -14.78
C SER A 258 19.49 -6.48 -14.53
N ILE A 259 18.55 -7.42 -14.65
CA ILE A 259 17.18 -7.19 -14.21
C ILE A 259 17.23 -7.03 -12.69
N ASP A 260 17.58 -5.83 -12.24
CA ASP A 260 17.49 -5.42 -10.85
C ASP A 260 16.01 -5.07 -10.61
N PRO A 261 15.31 -5.82 -9.76
CA PRO A 261 13.89 -5.59 -9.49
C PRO A 261 13.61 -4.17 -8.99
N SER A 262 14.59 -3.54 -8.33
CA SER A 262 14.48 -2.15 -7.87
C SER A 262 14.47 -1.14 -9.01
N VAL A 263 14.99 -1.51 -10.18
CA VAL A 263 15.03 -0.64 -11.37
C VAL A 263 13.70 -0.67 -12.14
N LEU A 264 12.94 -1.75 -12.04
CA LEU A 264 11.65 -1.87 -12.74
C LEU A 264 10.46 -1.28 -11.97
N LYS A 265 10.57 -1.11 -10.65
CA LYS A 265 9.43 -0.79 -9.77
C LYS A 265 9.35 0.67 -9.32
N GLY A 266 10.48 1.38 -9.25
CA GLY A 266 10.52 2.72 -8.64
C GLY A 266 10.20 2.67 -7.14
N ASN A 267 9.85 3.82 -6.56
CA ASN A 267 9.27 3.90 -5.22
C ASN A 267 7.76 4.05 -5.40
N HIS A 268 6.97 3.03 -5.07
CA HIS A 268 5.53 3.04 -5.34
C HIS A 268 4.70 2.44 -4.20
N GLU A 269 3.42 2.76 -4.22
CA GLU A 269 2.34 2.07 -3.52
C GLU A 269 1.25 1.75 -4.55
N TRP A 270 0.75 0.51 -4.53
CA TRP A 270 -0.24 -0.02 -5.45
C TRP A 270 -1.30 -0.82 -4.69
N PHE A 271 -2.55 -0.73 -5.16
CA PHE A 271 -3.70 -1.37 -4.53
C PHE A 271 -4.62 -1.95 -5.58
N SER A 272 -5.04 -3.20 -5.36
CA SER A 272 -6.26 -3.75 -5.95
C SER A 272 -7.32 -3.88 -4.86
N ILE A 273 -8.53 -3.39 -5.12
CA ILE A 273 -9.62 -3.33 -4.14
C ILE A 273 -10.90 -3.81 -4.78
N GLN A 274 -11.59 -4.71 -4.08
CA GLN A 274 -12.82 -5.34 -4.53
C GLN A 274 -13.88 -5.17 -3.43
N LEU A 275 -14.85 -4.29 -3.68
CA LEU A 275 -15.91 -3.95 -2.74
C LEU A 275 -17.11 -4.92 -2.86
N ASP A 276 -17.82 -5.09 -1.75
CA ASP A 276 -18.98 -5.97 -1.58
C ASP A 276 -20.19 -5.57 -2.46
N ASN A 277 -20.30 -4.29 -2.81
CA ASN A 277 -21.29 -3.79 -3.77
C ASN A 277 -20.92 -4.07 -5.25
N GLY A 278 -19.79 -4.73 -5.50
CA GLY A 278 -19.31 -5.12 -6.83
C GLY A 278 -18.47 -4.04 -7.53
N VAL A 279 -18.19 -2.91 -6.89
CA VAL A 279 -17.21 -1.92 -7.37
C VAL A 279 -15.80 -2.50 -7.26
N GLN A 280 -14.97 -2.29 -8.28
CA GLN A 280 -13.57 -2.73 -8.33
C GLN A 280 -12.69 -1.52 -8.59
N ILE A 281 -11.57 -1.43 -7.89
CA ILE A 281 -10.71 -0.25 -7.88
C ILE A 281 -9.27 -0.72 -8.02
N VAL A 282 -8.52 -0.07 -8.90
CA VAL A 282 -7.07 -0.08 -8.88
C VAL A 282 -6.58 1.32 -8.59
N ALA A 283 -5.64 1.45 -7.67
CA ALA A 283 -5.11 2.75 -7.26
C ALA A 283 -3.61 2.62 -7.02
N TRP A 284 -2.85 3.62 -7.43
CA TRP A 284 -1.42 3.65 -7.17
C TRP A 284 -0.86 5.05 -7.17
N GLN A 285 0.30 5.19 -6.54
CA GLN A 285 1.14 6.37 -6.61
C GLN A 285 2.62 5.98 -6.72
N ILE A 286 3.35 6.74 -7.54
CA ILE A 286 4.79 6.58 -7.77
C ILE A 286 5.49 7.84 -7.32
N PHE A 287 6.43 7.68 -6.42
CA PHE A 287 7.17 8.75 -5.77
C PHE A 287 8.47 9.05 -6.53
N LYS A 288 8.86 10.31 -6.49
CA LYS A 288 10.11 10.81 -7.07
C LYS A 288 10.93 11.51 -6.01
N GLN A 289 12.22 11.23 -5.97
CA GLN A 289 13.15 11.99 -5.16
C GLN A 289 13.46 13.34 -5.82
N THR A 290 13.32 14.42 -5.07
CA THR A 290 13.71 15.78 -5.46
C THR A 290 14.73 16.35 -4.48
N SER A 291 15.26 17.54 -4.77
CA SER A 291 16.08 18.30 -3.83
C SER A 291 15.33 18.72 -2.56
N ALA A 292 14.00 18.86 -2.64
CA ALA A 292 13.13 19.22 -1.52
C ALA A 292 12.71 18.01 -0.67
N GLY A 293 12.85 16.79 -1.19
CA GLY A 293 12.40 15.57 -0.54
C GLY A 293 11.71 14.61 -1.50
N LEU A 294 11.09 13.57 -0.95
CA LEU A 294 10.28 12.63 -1.70
C LEU A 294 8.90 13.26 -1.97
N VAL A 295 8.47 13.27 -3.23
CA VAL A 295 7.18 13.84 -3.66
C VAL A 295 6.39 12.82 -4.48
N ILE A 296 5.07 12.99 -4.60
CA ILE A 296 4.26 12.21 -5.54
C ILE A 296 4.55 12.71 -6.95
N GLY A 297 5.11 11.82 -7.77
CA GLY A 297 5.44 12.11 -9.17
C GLY A 297 4.27 11.80 -10.10
N LEU A 298 3.63 10.65 -9.88
CA LEU A 298 2.47 10.18 -10.64
C LEU A 298 1.49 9.48 -9.70
N LYS A 299 0.20 9.60 -9.97
CA LYS A 299 -0.87 8.84 -9.31
C LYS A 299 -1.99 8.57 -10.29
N ASN A 300 -2.68 7.44 -10.10
CA ASN A 300 -3.84 7.06 -10.88
C ASN A 300 -4.80 6.23 -10.03
N LEU A 301 -6.10 6.38 -10.29
CA LEU A 301 -7.11 5.51 -9.72
C LEU A 301 -8.21 5.26 -10.75
N ASP A 302 -8.46 3.99 -11.06
CA ASP A 302 -9.55 3.57 -11.92
C ASP A 302 -10.58 2.76 -11.15
N ILE A 303 -11.85 3.05 -11.38
CA ILE A 303 -13.00 2.35 -10.81
C ILE A 303 -13.82 1.74 -11.91
N ILE A 304 -14.25 0.49 -11.77
CA ILE A 304 -15.32 -0.11 -12.55
C ILE A 304 -16.47 -0.58 -11.63
N THR A 305 -17.69 -0.14 -11.93
CA THR A 305 -18.88 -0.57 -11.16
C THR A 305 -19.33 -1.98 -11.57
N LYS A 306 -20.26 -2.55 -10.80
CA LYS A 306 -20.87 -3.85 -11.11
C LYS A 306 -21.52 -3.88 -12.50
N GLU A 307 -22.08 -2.76 -12.94
CA GLU A 307 -22.73 -2.57 -14.25
C GLU A 307 -21.70 -2.34 -15.37
N GLY A 308 -20.42 -2.31 -15.03
CA GLY A 308 -19.31 -2.10 -15.95
C GLY A 308 -18.96 -0.63 -16.17
N ARG A 309 -19.61 0.36 -15.54
CA ARG A 309 -19.26 1.77 -15.76
C ARG A 309 -17.87 2.06 -15.20
N GLN A 310 -16.95 2.52 -16.06
CA GLN A 310 -15.60 2.91 -15.66
C GLN A 310 -15.50 4.41 -15.35
N THR A 311 -14.66 4.79 -14.40
CA THR A 311 -14.27 6.18 -14.14
C THR A 311 -12.82 6.23 -13.68
N ASN A 312 -12.04 7.11 -14.29
CA ASN A 312 -10.66 7.39 -13.94
C ASN A 312 -10.60 8.67 -13.07
N TYR A 313 -9.71 8.67 -12.08
CA TYR A 313 -9.43 9.79 -11.19
C TYR A 313 -7.92 10.02 -11.12
N SER A 314 -7.52 11.28 -11.29
CA SER A 314 -6.16 11.75 -10.99
C SER A 314 -6.12 12.68 -9.78
N ASP A 315 -7.28 13.11 -9.30
CA ASP A 315 -7.47 14.12 -8.27
C ASP A 315 -8.04 13.52 -6.98
N PHE A 316 -7.35 12.52 -6.43
CA PHE A 316 -7.68 11.83 -5.19
C PHE A 316 -6.51 11.90 -4.19
N PHE A 317 -6.81 11.56 -2.93
CA PHE A 317 -5.83 11.46 -1.86
C PHE A 317 -5.59 10.00 -1.50
N LEU A 318 -4.31 9.65 -1.32
CA LEU A 318 -3.84 8.34 -0.86
C LEU A 318 -2.86 8.57 0.29
N THR A 319 -3.35 8.41 1.51
CA THR A 319 -2.63 8.81 2.72
C THR A 319 -2.29 7.59 3.58
N PRO A 320 -1.02 7.29 3.85
CA PRO A 320 -0.64 6.27 4.83
C PRO A 320 -1.09 6.69 6.24
N LEU A 321 -1.66 5.76 7.00
CA LEU A 321 -2.26 6.00 8.32
C LEU A 321 -1.52 5.28 9.45
N THR A 322 -0.96 4.10 9.20
CA THR A 322 -0.18 3.37 10.20
C THR A 322 0.94 2.61 9.51
N PHE A 323 1.95 2.24 10.29
CA PHE A 323 3.18 1.65 9.76
C PHE A 323 3.57 0.37 10.50
N TRP A 324 4.42 -0.42 9.85
CA TRP A 324 5.10 -1.57 10.41
C TRP A 324 6.60 -1.50 10.11
N THR A 325 7.42 -1.91 11.08
CA THR A 325 8.87 -1.98 10.93
C THR A 325 9.31 -3.41 10.68
N ALA A 326 9.95 -3.62 9.53
CA ALA A 326 10.54 -4.89 9.15
C ALA A 326 11.74 -5.26 10.04
N PRO A 327 12.12 -6.55 10.13
CA PRO A 327 13.28 -6.98 10.91
C PRO A 327 14.61 -6.32 10.51
N ASP A 328 14.74 -5.87 9.26
CA ASP A 328 15.91 -5.15 8.77
C ASP A 328 15.86 -3.63 9.02
N GLY A 329 14.85 -3.16 9.78
CA GLY A 329 14.65 -1.78 10.18
C GLY A 329 13.87 -0.93 9.18
N LYS A 330 13.53 -1.43 7.98
CA LYS A 330 12.70 -0.67 7.03
C LYS A 330 11.30 -0.45 7.57
N ILE A 331 10.70 0.70 7.29
CA ILE A 331 9.33 1.02 7.68
C ILE A 331 8.45 0.99 6.45
N PHE A 332 7.35 0.25 6.52
CA PHE A 332 6.32 0.18 5.48
C PHE A 332 5.00 0.69 6.05
N ALA A 333 4.18 1.32 5.22
CA ALA A 333 2.80 1.57 5.63
C ALA A 333 2.05 0.22 5.71
N LYS A 334 1.14 0.10 6.67
CA LYS A 334 0.27 -1.07 6.84
C LYS A 334 -1.22 -0.72 6.76
N SER A 335 -1.55 0.57 6.74
CA SER A 335 -2.90 1.03 6.45
C SER A 335 -2.89 2.39 5.76
N TRP A 336 -3.90 2.65 4.93
CA TRP A 336 -4.05 3.87 4.14
C TRP A 336 -5.49 4.34 4.15
N ARG A 337 -5.71 5.65 3.99
CA ARG A 337 -6.98 6.23 3.59
C ARG A 337 -6.90 6.60 2.12
N ILE A 338 -7.90 6.21 1.34
CA ILE A 338 -8.03 6.59 -0.06
C ILE A 338 -9.35 7.36 -0.19
N GLU A 339 -9.28 8.63 -0.56
CA GLU A 339 -10.45 9.50 -0.58
C GLU A 339 -10.54 10.42 -1.80
N LYS A 340 -11.78 10.60 -2.25
CA LYS A 340 -12.21 11.60 -3.22
C LYS A 340 -13.48 12.25 -2.69
N ARG A 341 -13.38 13.52 -2.30
CA ARG A 341 -14.48 14.26 -1.68
C ARG A 341 -15.77 14.14 -2.50
N GLY A 342 -16.84 13.68 -1.85
CA GLY A 342 -18.16 13.50 -2.45
C GLY A 342 -18.34 12.23 -3.28
N VAL A 343 -17.29 11.41 -3.45
CA VAL A 343 -17.34 10.17 -4.23
C VAL A 343 -17.01 8.95 -3.37
N PHE A 344 -15.86 8.90 -2.73
CA PHE A 344 -15.46 7.75 -1.91
C PHE A 344 -14.52 8.17 -0.78
N ASP A 345 -14.53 7.38 0.28
CA ASP A 345 -13.63 7.52 1.43
C ASP A 345 -13.55 6.15 2.10
N PHE A 346 -12.42 5.46 1.93
CA PHE A 346 -12.22 4.15 2.50
C PHE A 346 -10.82 3.99 3.10
N THR A 347 -10.75 3.21 4.17
CA THR A 347 -9.51 2.73 4.78
C THR A 347 -9.19 1.35 4.23
N VAL A 348 -7.92 1.15 3.89
CA VAL A 348 -7.32 -0.13 3.50
C VAL A 348 -6.31 -0.49 4.58
N GLU A 349 -6.37 -1.70 5.14
CA GLU A 349 -5.43 -2.17 6.17
C GLU A 349 -4.96 -3.59 5.88
N THR A 350 -3.65 -3.85 5.96
CA THR A 350 -3.08 -5.18 5.76
C THR A 350 -3.26 -6.01 7.03
N SER A 351 -3.84 -7.21 6.86
CA SER A 351 -4.14 -8.12 7.98
C SER A 351 -2.89 -8.80 8.56
N ILE A 352 -1.79 -8.76 7.81
CA ILE A 352 -0.51 -9.35 8.19
C ILE A 352 0.59 -8.31 8.03
N PRO A 353 1.22 -7.88 9.13
CA PRO A 353 2.27 -6.88 9.03
C PRO A 353 3.57 -7.46 8.44
N ASN A 354 3.92 -8.73 8.67
CA ASN A 354 5.19 -9.28 8.17
C ASN A 354 5.05 -9.96 6.80
N GLN A 355 4.97 -9.15 5.74
CA GLN A 355 4.94 -9.64 4.34
C GLN A 355 5.99 -8.97 3.45
N TYR A 356 7.14 -8.65 4.05
CA TYR A 356 8.24 -8.05 3.30
C TYR A 356 9.09 -9.14 2.64
N VAL A 357 9.02 -9.19 1.32
CA VAL A 357 9.82 -10.06 0.45
C VAL A 357 11.22 -9.45 0.31
N THR A 358 12.10 -9.79 1.24
CA THR A 358 13.44 -9.18 1.38
C THR A 358 14.30 -9.27 0.12
N SER A 359 14.26 -10.41 -0.59
CA SER A 359 15.01 -10.63 -1.84
C SER A 359 14.48 -9.81 -3.02
N TRP A 360 13.23 -9.38 -2.98
CA TRP A 360 12.58 -8.55 -3.99
C TRP A 360 12.41 -7.09 -3.54
N LYS A 361 12.76 -6.79 -2.29
CA LYS A 361 12.60 -5.48 -1.64
C LYS A 361 11.19 -4.90 -1.80
N THR A 362 10.18 -5.76 -1.75
CA THR A 362 8.78 -5.40 -1.92
C THR A 362 7.99 -5.88 -0.71
N TYR A 363 7.09 -5.05 -0.22
CA TYR A 363 6.10 -5.44 0.76
C TYR A 363 4.81 -5.83 0.04
N GLU A 364 4.29 -7.00 0.37
CA GLU A 364 3.20 -7.69 -0.35
C GLU A 364 2.04 -7.94 0.63
N GLY A 365 1.23 -6.92 0.85
CA GLY A 365 0.14 -6.86 1.82
C GLY A 365 -1.12 -7.61 1.38
N SER A 366 -1.07 -8.94 1.47
CA SER A 366 -2.22 -9.80 1.21
C SER A 366 -3.34 -9.61 2.23
N GLN A 367 -4.58 -9.98 1.86
CA GLN A 367 -5.77 -9.79 2.71
C GLN A 367 -5.89 -8.36 3.26
N SER A 368 -5.73 -7.36 2.37
CA SER A 368 -6.02 -5.99 2.75
C SER A 368 -7.51 -5.82 2.96
N VAL A 369 -7.94 -5.51 4.19
CA VAL A 369 -9.35 -5.29 4.53
C VAL A 369 -9.72 -3.86 4.18
N VAL A 370 -10.87 -3.69 3.54
CA VAL A 370 -11.36 -2.38 3.12
C VAL A 370 -12.67 -2.07 3.83
N SER A 371 -12.79 -0.86 4.37
CA SER A 371 -14.04 -0.36 4.94
C SER A 371 -14.17 1.14 4.72
N GLY A 372 -15.39 1.62 4.50
CA GLY A 372 -15.63 3.05 4.27
C GLY A 372 -16.93 3.32 3.56
N THR A 373 -16.94 4.32 2.68
CA THR A 373 -18.10 4.73 1.90
C THR A 373 -17.80 4.89 0.42
N TYR A 374 -18.80 4.57 -0.40
CA TYR A 374 -18.83 4.84 -1.84
C TYR A 374 -20.19 5.50 -2.18
N ASN A 375 -20.15 6.70 -2.73
CA ASN A 375 -21.29 7.61 -2.94
C ASN A 375 -22.16 7.78 -1.68
N GLY A 376 -21.52 7.89 -0.51
CA GLY A 376 -22.17 8.06 0.79
C GLY A 376 -22.76 6.78 1.40
N TYR A 377 -22.70 5.65 0.70
CA TYR A 377 -23.18 4.36 1.23
C TYR A 377 -22.03 3.55 1.84
N PRO A 378 -22.23 2.92 3.01
CA PRO A 378 -21.23 2.04 3.60
C PRO A 378 -20.86 0.88 2.68
N VAL A 379 -19.57 0.59 2.58
CA VAL A 379 -19.02 -0.53 1.82
C VAL A 379 -17.96 -1.25 2.64
N LYS A 380 -17.83 -2.55 2.40
CA LYS A 380 -16.69 -3.36 2.83
C LYS A 380 -16.04 -3.98 1.62
N GLY A 381 -14.80 -4.43 1.77
CA GLY A 381 -14.11 -5.09 0.69
C GLY A 381 -12.86 -5.80 1.14
N GLN A 382 -12.22 -6.40 0.14
CA GLN A 382 -10.93 -7.02 0.28
C GLN A 382 -10.03 -6.56 -0.87
N GLY A 383 -8.73 -6.66 -0.67
CA GLY A 383 -7.78 -6.24 -1.65
C GLY A 383 -6.39 -6.80 -1.40
N PHE A 384 -5.45 -6.18 -2.09
CA PHE A 384 -4.03 -6.43 -2.00
C PHE A 384 -3.30 -5.10 -2.08
N ALA A 385 -2.27 -4.91 -1.26
CA ALA A 385 -1.40 -3.74 -1.28
C ALA A 385 0.03 -4.16 -1.62
N GLU A 386 0.62 -3.61 -2.68
CA GLU A 386 2.04 -3.80 -2.99
C GLU A 386 2.76 -2.45 -2.78
N MET A 387 3.92 -2.45 -2.14
CA MET A 387 4.76 -1.25 -2.12
C MET A 387 6.24 -1.56 -2.09
N THR A 388 7.00 -0.66 -2.68
CA THR A 388 8.47 -0.61 -2.58
C THR A 388 8.94 0.59 -1.77
N LEU A 389 8.06 1.57 -1.54
CA LEU A 389 8.36 2.73 -0.73
C LEU A 389 8.66 2.30 0.72
N THR A 390 9.82 2.72 1.23
CA THR A 390 10.11 2.67 2.66
C THR A 390 10.08 4.05 3.28
N TYR A 391 9.53 4.14 4.47
CA TYR A 391 9.47 5.35 5.27
C TYR A 391 10.73 5.48 6.13
N PRO A 392 11.21 6.70 6.41
CA PRO A 392 12.45 6.96 7.14
C PRO A 392 12.41 6.47 8.60
N THR A 393 13.55 5.98 9.12
CA THR A 393 13.72 5.59 10.52
C THR A 393 14.27 6.74 11.38
N GLY A 394 13.65 7.02 12.54
CA GLY A 394 14.21 7.86 13.61
C GLY A 394 14.13 9.39 13.41
N SER A 395 13.78 10.09 14.49
CA SER A 395 13.59 11.55 14.62
C SER A 395 12.87 12.21 13.45
N CYS A 396 11.55 12.23 13.56
CA CYS A 396 10.63 13.05 12.79
C CYS A 396 11.31 14.30 12.23
N ARG A 397 11.50 14.33 10.92
CA ARG A 397 11.38 15.63 10.29
C ARG A 397 9.92 15.99 10.45
N ASN A 398 9.61 16.82 11.44
CA ASN A 398 8.45 17.70 11.35
C ASN A 398 8.50 18.27 9.92
N ASN A 399 7.44 18.05 9.14
CA ASN A 399 7.34 18.39 7.71
C ASN A 399 7.86 17.33 6.71
N TRP A 400 7.62 16.03 6.91
CA TRP A 400 7.53 15.14 5.73
C TRP A 400 6.20 15.41 5.02
N GLU A 401 6.15 16.53 4.30
CA GLU A 401 5.08 16.86 3.37
C GLU A 401 5.37 16.13 2.07
N ILE A 402 4.56 15.10 1.75
CA ILE A 402 4.58 14.54 0.41
C ILE A 402 3.63 15.39 -0.41
N CYS A 403 4.21 16.23 -1.27
CA CYS A 403 3.43 17.12 -2.12
C CYS A 403 3.24 16.54 -3.51
N ASP A 404 2.11 16.88 -4.13
CA ASP A 404 1.91 16.62 -5.54
C ASP A 404 2.78 17.59 -6.34
N SER A 405 3.65 17.02 -7.19
CA SER A 405 4.56 17.80 -8.03
C SER A 405 3.86 18.72 -9.04
N LYS A 406 2.57 18.50 -9.33
CA LYS A 406 1.81 19.32 -10.28
C LYS A 406 1.22 20.59 -9.65
N ASP A 407 0.81 20.51 -8.39
CA ASP A 407 -0.09 21.52 -7.81
C ASP A 407 0.55 22.25 -6.61
N ASN A 408 1.74 21.83 -6.14
CA ASN A 408 2.36 22.27 -4.88
C ASN A 408 1.43 22.12 -3.66
N ASP A 409 0.33 21.39 -3.80
CA ASP A 409 -0.53 21.01 -2.69
C ASP A 409 0.11 19.80 -2.00
N CYS A 410 0.28 19.91 -0.69
CA CYS A 410 0.90 18.85 0.08
C CYS A 410 -0.19 17.86 0.46
N ASP A 411 -0.31 16.80 -0.35
CA ASP A 411 -1.36 15.77 -0.29
C ASP A 411 -1.54 15.20 1.13
N TYR A 412 -0.49 15.25 1.97
CA TYR A 412 -0.64 15.17 3.41
C TYR A 412 0.61 15.67 4.15
N ARG A 413 0.38 16.23 5.34
CA ARG A 413 1.38 16.25 6.41
C ARG A 413 1.27 14.94 7.17
N VAL A 414 2.38 14.20 7.29
CA VAL A 414 2.47 13.11 8.27
C VAL A 414 2.59 13.73 9.67
N ASP A 415 1.53 14.40 10.14
CA ASP A 415 1.56 15.17 11.39
C ASP A 415 1.33 14.31 12.65
N GLU A 416 1.04 13.00 12.53
CA GLU A 416 0.59 12.22 13.69
C GLU A 416 1.20 10.83 13.90
N ILE A 417 2.18 10.38 13.11
CA ILE A 417 2.65 8.99 13.22
C ILE A 417 4.18 8.93 13.20
N CYS A 418 4.77 9.57 14.20
CA CYS A 418 6.02 9.10 14.74
C CYS A 418 5.73 8.43 16.08
N SER A 419 6.19 7.19 16.24
CA SER A 419 6.67 6.76 17.54
C SER A 419 7.69 7.81 17.98
N ASP A 420 7.38 8.55 19.04
CA ASP A 420 8.34 9.46 19.65
C ASP A 420 9.59 8.61 19.97
N PRO A 421 10.78 8.87 19.39
CA PRO A 421 11.96 8.08 19.68
C PRO A 421 12.38 8.16 21.17
N SER A 422 11.79 9.08 21.93
CA SER A 422 11.88 9.13 23.39
C SER A 422 11.01 8.07 24.11
N ARG A 423 10.02 7.50 23.41
CA ARG A 423 9.02 6.56 23.95
C ARG A 423 9.06 5.19 23.25
N PRO A 424 9.64 4.15 23.86
CA PRO A 424 9.74 2.84 23.24
C PRO A 424 8.38 2.11 23.14
N PRO A 425 8.17 1.24 22.12
CA PRO A 425 7.11 0.23 22.13
C PRO A 425 7.43 -0.79 23.23
N VAL A 426 6.57 -0.87 24.24
CA VAL A 426 6.74 -1.83 25.35
C VAL A 426 5.54 -2.74 25.51
N CYS A 427 4.32 -2.29 25.23
CA CYS A 427 3.14 -3.12 25.44
C CYS A 427 3.14 -4.37 24.56
N SER A 428 2.73 -5.50 25.13
CA SER A 428 2.45 -6.75 24.41
C SER A 428 1.07 -7.35 24.72
N GLY A 429 0.29 -6.71 25.61
CA GLY A 429 -1.08 -7.11 25.87
C GLY A 429 -1.65 -6.61 27.19
N SER A 430 -2.97 -6.70 27.33
CA SER A 430 -3.68 -6.41 28.56
C SER A 430 -4.91 -7.31 28.75
N TYR A 431 -5.34 -7.42 30.00
CA TYR A 431 -6.53 -8.16 30.41
C TYR A 431 -7.21 -7.47 31.59
N LYS A 432 -8.55 -7.52 31.66
CA LYS A 432 -9.32 -7.00 32.79
C LYS A 432 -10.10 -8.12 33.49
N SER A 433 -10.15 -8.07 34.82
CA SER A 433 -10.86 -9.08 35.62
C SER A 433 -12.38 -8.91 35.63
N LYS A 434 -12.86 -7.68 35.40
CA LYS A 434 -14.28 -7.29 35.43
C LYS A 434 -14.54 -6.23 34.37
N THR A 435 -15.76 -6.18 33.86
CA THR A 435 -16.25 -5.11 32.96
C THR A 435 -16.76 -3.89 33.72
N GLU A 436 -17.14 -4.07 34.98
CA GLU A 436 -17.76 -3.04 35.82
C GLU A 436 -16.94 -2.75 37.08
N ILE A 437 -16.93 -1.49 37.48
CA ILE A 437 -16.32 -1.00 38.72
C ILE A 437 -17.45 -0.48 39.60
N ILE A 438 -17.75 -1.21 40.67
CA ILE A 438 -18.91 -0.99 41.54
C ILE A 438 -18.47 -0.66 42.98
N ALA A 439 -19.27 0.11 43.69
CA ALA A 439 -19.02 0.45 45.09
C ALA A 439 -18.92 -0.81 45.97
N ASN A 440 -17.99 -0.82 46.93
CA ASN A 440 -17.76 -1.91 47.90
C ASN A 440 -17.43 -3.29 47.30
N ALA A 441 -17.00 -3.37 46.03
CA ALA A 441 -16.61 -4.63 45.40
C ALA A 441 -15.42 -5.29 46.12
N ASN A 442 -15.58 -6.55 46.53
CA ASN A 442 -14.50 -7.38 47.04
C ASN A 442 -14.48 -8.75 46.33
N PRO A 443 -13.45 -9.08 45.53
CA PRO A 443 -12.29 -8.26 45.21
C PRO A 443 -12.63 -7.09 44.26
N PRO A 444 -11.81 -6.02 44.22
CA PRO A 444 -11.98 -4.93 43.27
C PRO A 444 -11.78 -5.38 41.81
N ALA A 445 -12.16 -4.53 40.85
CA ALA A 445 -11.74 -4.70 39.46
C ALA A 445 -10.21 -4.62 39.37
N LYS A 446 -9.62 -5.31 38.40
CA LYS A 446 -8.17 -5.32 38.17
C LYS A 446 -7.91 -5.23 36.69
N MET A 447 -6.82 -4.55 36.33
CA MET A 447 -6.26 -4.58 34.99
C MET A 447 -4.83 -5.11 35.05
N THR A 448 -4.58 -6.12 34.24
CA THR A 448 -3.26 -6.70 34.02
C THR A 448 -2.71 -6.14 32.72
N ILE A 449 -1.49 -5.62 32.77
CA ILE A 449 -0.75 -5.17 31.57
C ILE A 449 0.57 -5.93 31.48
N THR A 450 0.93 -6.33 30.27
CA THR A 450 2.15 -7.06 29.97
C THR A 450 2.95 -6.29 28.92
N GLY A 451 4.26 -6.25 29.09
CA GLY A 451 5.16 -5.60 28.15
C GLY A 451 6.46 -6.35 27.94
N ILE A 452 7.08 -6.11 26.79
CA ILE A 452 8.41 -6.63 26.42
C ILE A 452 9.36 -5.44 26.42
N SER A 453 10.38 -5.48 27.27
CA SER A 453 11.35 -4.40 27.36
C SER A 453 12.26 -4.39 26.11
N PRO A 454 12.66 -3.21 25.60
CA PRO A 454 13.71 -3.10 24.60
C PRO A 454 15.03 -3.78 25.04
N VAL A 455 15.85 -4.19 24.08
CA VAL A 455 17.15 -4.82 24.33
C VAL A 455 17.99 -3.97 25.29
N ASN A 456 18.61 -4.61 26.29
CA ASN A 456 19.42 -3.99 27.34
C ASN A 456 18.67 -3.05 28.30
N THR A 457 17.33 -3.14 28.36
CA THR A 457 16.52 -2.43 29.37
C THR A 457 15.63 -3.41 30.12
N SER A 458 15.13 -3.00 31.29
CA SER A 458 14.06 -3.69 32.01
C SER A 458 12.89 -2.74 32.26
N ILE A 459 11.70 -3.27 32.53
CA ILE A 459 10.56 -2.45 32.95
C ILE A 459 10.74 -2.08 34.43
N SER A 460 10.76 -0.78 34.71
CA SER A 460 10.93 -0.21 36.05
C SER A 460 9.60 0.23 36.70
N LYS A 461 8.59 0.59 35.90
CA LYS A 461 7.27 1.02 36.39
C LYS A 461 6.15 0.63 35.42
N PHE A 462 4.95 0.45 35.97
CA PHE A 462 3.71 0.17 35.25
C PHE A 462 2.69 1.25 35.54
N HIS A 463 1.98 1.73 34.52
CA HIS A 463 1.05 2.85 34.63
C HIS A 463 -0.29 2.51 33.99
N LEU A 464 -1.38 2.93 34.61
CA LEU A 464 -2.71 2.95 34.03
C LEU A 464 -3.17 4.41 33.93
N ALA A 465 -3.35 4.92 32.72
CA ALA A 465 -3.88 6.25 32.49
C ALA A 465 -5.35 6.18 32.08
N PHE A 466 -6.18 7.06 32.64
CA PHE A 466 -7.65 6.95 32.54
C PHE A 466 -8.25 8.04 31.64
N TYR A 467 -9.16 7.64 30.76
CA TYR A 467 -9.79 8.49 29.75
C TYR A 467 -11.31 8.35 29.79
N ASN A 468 -12.01 9.43 29.45
CA ASN A 468 -13.45 9.55 29.57
C ASN A 468 -14.12 9.25 28.22
N LEU A 469 -14.74 8.08 28.07
CA LEU A 469 -15.48 7.73 26.85
C LEU A 469 -16.80 8.51 26.72
N ASP A 470 -17.27 9.15 27.78
CA ASP A 470 -18.42 10.05 27.74
C ASP A 470 -18.04 11.47 27.26
N ASN A 471 -16.75 11.74 27.03
CA ASN A 471 -16.22 13.04 26.63
C ASN A 471 -15.08 12.89 25.62
N LEU A 472 -15.40 13.04 24.34
CA LEU A 472 -14.46 12.78 23.24
C LEU A 472 -13.93 14.08 22.61
N TYR A 473 -12.72 14.04 22.04
CA TYR A 473 -12.26 15.02 21.05
C TYR A 473 -12.91 14.77 19.67
N GLY A 474 -13.19 13.51 19.36
CA GLY A 474 -13.80 13.03 18.12
C GLY A 474 -14.15 11.53 18.22
N PRO A 475 -14.68 10.89 17.16
CA PRO A 475 -15.03 9.48 17.20
C PRO A 475 -13.87 8.61 17.73
N ASN A 476 -14.13 7.78 18.75
CA ASN A 476 -13.15 6.90 19.38
C ASN A 476 -11.90 7.56 19.99
N ASN A 477 -11.92 8.88 20.24
CA ASN A 477 -10.79 9.62 20.84
C ASN A 477 -11.19 10.25 22.20
N PRO A 478 -11.15 9.49 23.31
CA PRO A 478 -11.58 9.99 24.62
C PRO A 478 -10.60 10.97 25.24
N LYS A 479 -11.12 11.99 25.92
CA LYS A 479 -10.30 12.98 26.64
C LYS A 479 -9.74 12.38 27.94
N PRO A 480 -8.55 12.81 28.40
CA PRO A 480 -8.03 12.37 29.70
C PRO A 480 -8.97 12.79 30.82
N ILE A 481 -9.21 11.90 31.78
CA ILE A 481 -9.95 12.21 33.01
C ILE A 481 -9.09 13.10 33.88
N ILE A 482 -9.57 14.29 34.21
CA ILE A 482 -8.86 15.24 35.07
C ILE A 482 -9.50 15.23 36.46
N PHE A 483 -8.84 14.58 37.41
CA PHE A 483 -9.22 14.65 38.82
C PHE A 483 -8.28 15.59 39.56
N ARG A 484 -8.87 16.55 40.28
CA ARG A 484 -8.12 17.53 41.09
C ARG A 484 -7.04 18.29 40.28
N GLY A 485 -7.33 18.59 39.02
CA GLY A 485 -6.45 19.39 38.16
C GLY A 485 -5.35 18.62 37.43
N ALA A 486 -5.25 17.30 37.60
CA ALA A 486 -4.28 16.47 36.88
C ALA A 486 -4.93 15.26 36.21
N HIS A 487 -4.30 14.74 35.15
CA HIS A 487 -4.70 13.48 34.52
C HIS A 487 -4.61 12.36 35.54
N PHE A 488 -5.71 11.64 35.73
CA PHE A 488 -5.75 10.51 36.63
C PHE A 488 -4.93 9.34 36.05
N VAL A 489 -3.83 9.04 36.73
CA VAL A 489 -2.91 7.94 36.41
C VAL A 489 -2.63 7.15 37.68
N LYS A 490 -2.70 5.81 37.60
CA LYS A 490 -2.24 4.91 38.66
C LYS A 490 -0.89 4.32 38.28
N GLU A 491 0.11 4.50 39.13
CA GLU A 491 1.43 3.90 38.98
C GLU A 491 1.55 2.68 39.92
N SER A 492 2.26 1.65 39.47
CA SER A 492 2.72 0.53 40.30
C SER A 492 4.20 0.27 40.08
N SER A 493 4.96 0.34 41.17
CA SER A 493 6.38 -0.03 41.23
C SER A 493 6.61 -1.33 42.02
N SER A 494 5.55 -1.95 42.56
CA SER A 494 5.64 -3.18 43.35
C SER A 494 5.70 -4.46 42.50
N CYS A 495 5.50 -4.34 41.18
CA CYS A 495 5.56 -5.44 40.23
C CYS A 495 6.99 -5.63 39.72
N THR A 496 7.46 -6.87 39.64
CA THR A 496 8.74 -7.24 39.02
C THR A 496 8.49 -8.05 37.75
N GLY A 497 9.37 -7.92 36.75
CA GLY A 497 9.26 -8.64 35.48
C GLY A 497 8.45 -7.90 34.41
N TYR A 498 7.71 -8.66 33.60
CA TYR A 498 7.07 -8.16 32.37
C TYR A 498 5.58 -7.88 32.51
N THR A 499 4.94 -8.33 33.59
CA THR A 499 3.49 -8.27 33.77
C THR A 499 3.16 -7.67 35.14
N CYS A 500 2.17 -6.79 35.18
CA CYS A 500 1.68 -6.20 36.42
C CYS A 500 0.16 -6.20 36.46
N THR A 501 -0.41 -6.59 37.61
CA THR A 501 -1.86 -6.52 37.85
C THR A 501 -2.15 -5.43 38.86
N ILE A 502 -2.86 -4.38 38.43
CA ILE A 502 -3.15 -3.19 39.22
C ILE A 502 -4.65 -3.18 39.57
N PRO A 503 -5.03 -3.13 40.86
CA PRO A 503 -6.42 -3.02 41.26
C PRO A 503 -6.97 -1.62 40.94
N ILE A 504 -8.23 -1.55 40.54
CA ILE A 504 -8.97 -0.31 40.27
C ILE A 504 -10.19 -0.32 41.20
N TYR A 505 -10.19 0.62 42.15
CA TYR A 505 -11.26 0.73 43.13
C TYR A 505 -12.31 1.74 42.66
N PHE A 506 -13.56 1.53 43.05
CA PHE A 506 -14.60 2.53 42.82
C PHE A 506 -14.25 3.90 43.38
N THR A 507 -13.63 3.93 44.57
CA THR A 507 -13.19 5.16 45.25
C THR A 507 -12.13 5.94 44.47
N ASP A 508 -11.39 5.28 43.57
CA ASP A 508 -10.43 5.94 42.68
C ASP A 508 -11.14 6.82 41.63
N LEU A 509 -12.37 6.45 41.26
CA LEU A 509 -13.13 7.01 40.15
C LEU A 509 -14.38 7.78 40.60
N ASN A 510 -14.61 7.87 41.92
CA ASN A 510 -15.73 8.59 42.49
C ASN A 510 -15.42 10.09 42.68
N TYR A 511 -14.92 10.72 41.61
CA TYR A 511 -14.64 12.15 41.53
C TYR A 511 -15.28 12.74 40.26
N PRO A 512 -15.70 14.01 40.30
CA PRO A 512 -16.10 14.72 39.09
C PRO A 512 -14.89 14.95 38.18
N ASP A 513 -15.07 14.75 36.87
CA ASP A 513 -14.05 15.00 35.86
C ASP A 513 -14.02 16.50 35.50
N GLY A 514 -12.92 17.16 35.88
CA GLY A 514 -12.68 18.58 35.61
C GLY A 514 -12.58 18.90 34.11
N ASN A 515 -12.30 17.91 33.27
CA ASN A 515 -12.27 18.05 31.81
C ASN A 515 -13.66 17.89 31.17
N TRP A 516 -14.69 17.61 31.98
CA TRP A 516 -16.05 17.31 31.52
C TRP A 516 -17.10 18.04 32.35
N SER A 517 -16.92 19.34 32.54
CA SER A 517 -17.87 20.19 33.30
C SER A 517 -18.19 19.64 34.70
N ASN A 518 -17.21 19.01 35.35
CA ASN A 518 -17.36 18.39 36.66
C ASN A 518 -18.46 17.31 36.76
N LYS A 519 -18.74 16.60 35.65
CA LYS A 519 -19.62 15.42 35.65
C LYS A 519 -18.86 14.16 36.06
N TYR A 520 -19.57 13.18 36.59
CA TYR A 520 -19.02 11.90 36.99
C TYR A 520 -18.89 10.95 35.78
N PRO A 521 -17.67 10.50 35.39
CA PRO A 521 -17.47 9.64 34.22
C PRO A 521 -18.06 8.24 34.45
N VAL A 522 -18.84 7.73 33.50
CA VAL A 522 -19.49 6.41 33.55
C VAL A 522 -18.74 5.41 32.69
N ASN A 523 -18.44 5.74 31.45
CA ASN A 523 -17.68 4.89 30.54
C ASN A 523 -16.23 5.36 30.52
N ILE A 524 -15.31 4.48 30.92
CA ILE A 524 -13.89 4.82 31.01
C ILE A 524 -13.07 3.90 30.11
N GLN A 525 -12.09 4.48 29.46
CA GLN A 525 -11.01 3.76 28.80
C GLN A 525 -9.76 3.87 29.67
N VAL A 526 -9.04 2.76 29.83
CA VAL A 526 -7.81 2.68 30.61
C VAL A 526 -6.70 2.18 29.69
N ASN A 527 -5.63 2.96 29.59
CA ASN A 527 -4.46 2.62 28.77
C ASN A 527 -3.30 2.21 29.68
N GLY A 528 -2.64 1.10 29.35
CA GLY A 528 -1.40 0.66 29.99
C GLY A 528 -0.16 1.32 29.39
N TYR A 529 0.74 1.79 30.26
CA TYR A 529 2.06 2.29 29.88
C TYR A 529 3.14 1.73 30.81
N PHE A 530 4.40 1.85 30.40
CA PHE A 530 5.56 1.32 31.09
C PHE A 530 6.64 2.40 31.18
N THR A 531 7.44 2.38 32.26
CA THR A 531 8.72 3.08 32.28
C THR A 531 9.82 2.05 32.21
N THR A 532 10.83 2.26 31.36
CA THR A 532 12.00 1.39 31.27
C THR A 532 13.11 1.84 32.24
N SER A 533 14.10 0.98 32.46
CA SER A 533 15.21 1.21 33.39
C SER A 533 16.13 2.36 32.99
N ASP A 534 16.14 2.73 31.70
CA ASP A 534 16.82 3.90 31.16
C ASP A 534 15.97 5.19 31.24
N GLY A 535 14.82 5.15 31.92
CA GLY A 535 13.98 6.30 32.22
C GLY A 535 12.99 6.68 31.14
N LYS A 536 12.89 5.92 30.05
CA LYS A 536 11.94 6.21 28.96
C LYS A 536 10.52 5.75 29.31
N PHE A 537 9.53 6.52 28.87
CA PHE A 537 8.12 6.22 29.07
C PHE A 537 7.55 5.61 27.79
N SER A 538 6.92 4.43 27.83
CA SER A 538 6.49 3.70 26.64
C SER A 538 5.49 4.49 25.80
N GLN A 539 5.43 4.24 24.50
CA GLN A 539 4.39 4.81 23.64
C GLN A 539 3.00 4.20 23.93
N PRO A 540 1.90 4.87 23.54
CA PRO A 540 0.56 4.28 23.60
C PRO A 540 0.44 3.10 22.63
N GLU A 541 -0.20 2.01 23.06
CA GLU A 541 -0.41 0.82 22.24
C GLU A 541 -1.83 0.27 22.43
N PRO A 542 -2.56 -0.04 21.34
CA PRO A 542 -3.93 -0.57 21.40
C PRO A 542 -4.06 -1.84 22.24
N ASP A 543 -3.04 -2.71 22.22
CA ASP A 543 -3.02 -3.97 22.97
C ASP A 543 -3.11 -3.77 24.49
N CYS A 544 -2.78 -2.57 24.98
CA CYS A 544 -2.86 -2.20 26.39
C CYS A 544 -4.10 -1.35 26.74
N VAL A 545 -5.12 -1.32 25.89
CA VAL A 545 -6.34 -0.55 26.12
C VAL A 545 -7.49 -1.43 26.61
N GLN A 546 -8.15 -1.03 27.70
CA GLN A 546 -9.32 -1.71 28.25
C GLN A 546 -10.41 -0.74 28.65
N ASN A 547 -11.67 -1.11 28.40
CA ASN A 547 -12.83 -0.29 28.75
C ASN A 547 -13.56 -0.84 29.98
N PHE A 548 -14.01 0.04 30.86
CA PHE A 548 -14.80 -0.29 32.05
C PHE A 548 -16.03 0.61 32.14
N LYS A 549 -17.05 0.14 32.85
CA LYS A 549 -18.22 0.94 33.23
C LYS A 549 -18.25 1.14 34.74
N VAL A 550 -18.36 2.38 35.20
CA VAL A 550 -18.47 2.72 36.62
C VAL A 550 -19.94 2.73 37.02
N ILE A 551 -20.32 1.91 38.00
CA ILE A 551 -21.67 1.86 38.56
C ILE A 551 -21.63 2.53 39.93
N ARG A 552 -22.33 3.66 40.06
CA ARG A 552 -22.37 4.50 41.25
C ARG A 552 -23.60 4.20 42.10
#